data_AF-A0AA96SMD0-F1
#
_entry.id   AF-A0AA96SMD0-F1
#
_cell.length_a   1.000
_cell.length_b   1.000
_cell.length_c   1.000
_cell.angle_alpha   90.00
_cell.angle_beta   90.00
_cell.angle_gamma   90.00
#
_symmetry.space_group_name_H-M   'P 1'
#
loop_
_entity.id
_entity.type
_entity.pdbx_description
1 polymer ?
#
loop_
_entity_poly.entity_id
_entity_poly.type
_entity_poly.pdbx_seq_one_letter_code
_entity_poly.pdbx_strand_id
1 'polypeptide(L)'
;MTKKFKIVRGTYLTGLGQEPSAYYFKVSDSDADFETIAPGDVALTFYQNGETITSLPALVRVDGVIVAERQVNEFLQSEKKDHLPMLPIVAIYDDFDPLVLNKIMTSFQELKQDMKRLAKLQVIQGNLFDFLDKEDSL
;
A
#
# COMPACT_ATOMS: atom_id res chain seq x y z
N MET A 1 -8.41 27.15 -16.64
CA MET A 1 -7.13 27.27 -15.89
C MET A 1 -6.44 25.92 -15.97
N THR A 2 -5.13 25.90 -16.28
CA THR A 2 -4.34 24.66 -16.28
C THR A 2 -4.03 24.30 -14.83
N LYS A 3 -4.51 23.14 -14.37
CA LYS A 3 -4.31 22.65 -13.00
C LYS A 3 -2.82 22.38 -12.78
N LYS A 4 -2.21 22.92 -11.72
CA LYS A 4 -0.81 22.64 -11.36
C LYS A 4 -0.73 21.42 -10.45
N PHE A 5 0.36 20.66 -10.59
CA PHE A 5 0.61 19.46 -9.81
C PHE A 5 2.03 19.47 -9.25
N LYS A 6 2.22 18.83 -8.08
CA LYS A 6 3.52 18.32 -7.62
C LYS A 6 3.45 16.79 -7.67
N ILE A 7 4.57 16.15 -8.01
CA ILE A 7 4.67 14.69 -7.98
C ILE A 7 5.32 14.28 -6.67
N VAL A 8 4.67 13.39 -5.93
CA VAL A 8 5.11 12.91 -4.63
C VAL A 8 5.66 11.51 -4.83
N ARG A 9 6.91 11.29 -4.42
CA ARG A 9 7.52 9.95 -4.36
C ARG A 9 7.42 9.44 -2.93
N GLY A 10 6.93 8.23 -2.76
CA GLY A 10 6.81 7.62 -1.43
C GLY A 10 6.70 6.11 -1.45
N THR A 11 6.72 5.52 -0.27
CA THR A 11 6.68 4.07 -0.04
C THR A 11 5.50 3.73 0.88
N TYR A 12 4.78 2.65 0.58
CA TYR A 12 3.62 2.26 1.39
C TYR A 12 4.04 1.81 2.79
N LEU A 13 3.25 2.18 3.79
CA LEU A 13 3.33 1.68 5.15
C LEU A 13 2.23 0.63 5.35
N THR A 14 2.64 -0.61 5.62
CA THR A 14 1.74 -1.77 5.68
C THR A 14 1.92 -2.56 6.98
N GLY A 15 1.07 -3.57 7.22
CA GLY A 15 1.30 -4.54 8.29
C GLY A 15 2.54 -5.42 8.12
N LEU A 16 3.25 -5.31 7.00
CA LEU A 16 4.57 -5.92 6.79
C LEU A 16 5.72 -4.94 7.07
N GLY A 17 5.41 -3.68 7.36
CA GLY A 17 6.36 -2.57 7.43
C GLY A 17 6.31 -1.70 6.18
N GLN A 18 7.39 -0.95 5.96
CA GLN A 18 7.56 -0.12 4.78
C GLN A 18 7.89 -0.99 3.57
N GLU A 19 7.18 -0.78 2.47
CA GLU A 19 7.46 -1.48 1.22
C GLU A 19 8.80 -1.05 0.60
N PRO A 20 9.52 -1.97 -0.07
CA PRO A 20 10.81 -1.66 -0.67
C PRO A 20 10.67 -0.81 -1.95
N SER A 21 9.52 -0.85 -2.61
CA SER A 21 9.26 -0.16 -3.87
C SER A 21 8.74 1.24 -3.61
N ALA A 22 9.32 2.22 -4.30
CA ALA A 22 8.80 3.58 -4.33
C ALA A 22 7.74 3.73 -5.42
N TYR A 23 6.70 4.49 -5.12
CA TYR A 23 5.59 4.82 -5.99
C TYR A 23 5.48 6.33 -6.17
N TYR A 24 4.78 6.73 -7.21
CA TYR A 24 4.55 8.14 -7.55
C TYR A 24 3.06 8.48 -7.45
N PHE A 25 2.81 9.60 -6.80
CA PHE A 25 1.49 10.16 -6.51
C PHE A 25 1.46 11.61 -6.99
N LYS A 26 0.28 12.20 -7.03
CA LYS A 26 0.12 13.63 -7.37
C LYS A 26 -0.71 14.38 -6.35
N VAL A 27 -0.32 15.62 -6.10
CA VAL A 27 -1.12 16.59 -5.34
C VAL A 27 -1.43 17.77 -6.25
N SER A 28 -2.68 18.23 -6.23
CA SER A 28 -3.15 19.34 -7.07
C SER A 28 -3.05 20.65 -6.30
N ASP A 29 -2.85 21.76 -7.02
CA ASP A 29 -2.93 23.11 -6.46
C ASP A 29 -4.29 23.50 -5.85
N SER A 30 -5.32 22.68 -6.05
CA SER A 30 -6.62 22.81 -5.38
C SER A 30 -6.65 22.19 -3.98
N ASP A 31 -5.67 21.36 -3.64
CA ASP A 31 -5.61 20.65 -2.36
C ASP A 31 -4.89 21.52 -1.32
N ALA A 32 -5.38 21.53 -0.07
CA ALA A 32 -4.82 22.35 1.00
C ALA A 32 -3.34 22.01 1.29
N ASP A 33 -2.98 20.74 1.10
CA ASP A 33 -1.64 20.23 1.37
C ASP A 33 -0.65 20.46 0.23
N PHE A 34 -1.07 21.11 -0.86
CA PHE A 34 -0.20 21.35 -2.00
C PHE A 34 1.08 22.10 -1.62
N GLU A 35 0.99 23.10 -0.75
CA GLU A 35 2.15 23.90 -0.33
C GLU A 35 2.91 23.35 0.86
N THR A 36 2.29 22.49 1.67
CA THR A 36 2.87 21.99 2.91
C THR A 36 3.56 20.64 2.77
N ILE A 37 3.14 19.80 1.82
CA ILE A 37 3.68 18.45 1.67
C ILE A 37 5.19 18.44 1.44
N ALA A 38 5.90 17.62 2.23
CA ALA A 38 7.34 17.57 2.28
C ALA A 38 7.86 16.14 2.53
N PRO A 39 9.15 15.88 2.21
CA PRO A 39 9.81 14.65 2.63
C PRO A 39 9.76 14.47 4.14
N GLY A 40 9.39 13.26 4.59
CA GLY A 40 9.20 12.95 5.99
C GLY A 40 7.74 13.06 6.46
N ASP A 41 6.81 13.46 5.61
CA ASP A 41 5.39 13.37 5.92
C ASP A 41 4.88 11.93 5.77
N VAL A 42 3.75 11.64 6.40
CA VAL A 42 2.93 10.47 6.07
C VAL A 42 1.67 10.98 5.40
N ALA A 43 1.36 10.50 4.21
CA ALA A 43 0.22 10.94 3.44
C ALA A 43 -0.80 9.81 3.25
N LEU A 44 -2.07 10.19 3.13
CA LEU A 44 -3.19 9.31 2.83
C LEU A 44 -3.44 9.29 1.32
N THR A 45 -3.61 8.09 0.79
CA THR A 45 -3.94 7.84 -0.62
C THR A 45 -4.68 6.51 -0.74
N PHE A 46 -4.72 5.92 -1.94
CA PHE A 46 -5.24 4.58 -2.17
C PHE A 46 -4.10 3.58 -2.41
N TYR A 47 -4.35 2.29 -2.20
CA TYR A 47 -3.34 1.27 -2.47
C TYR A 47 -3.28 0.93 -3.96
N GLN A 48 -2.06 0.90 -4.50
CA GLN A 48 -1.74 0.36 -5.82
C GLN A 48 -0.59 -0.63 -5.71
N ASN A 49 -0.63 -1.68 -6.52
CA ASN A 49 0.56 -2.41 -6.91
C ASN A 49 0.82 -2.14 -8.40
N GLY A 50 1.98 -2.50 -8.94
CA GLY A 50 2.35 -2.16 -10.33
C GLY A 50 1.39 -2.68 -11.43
N GLU A 51 0.35 -3.44 -11.06
CA GLU A 51 -0.62 -4.04 -11.96
C GLU A 51 -2.06 -3.54 -11.70
N THR A 52 -2.38 -3.03 -10.51
CA THR A 52 -3.76 -2.75 -10.09
C THR A 52 -3.84 -1.59 -9.11
N ILE A 53 -4.83 -0.72 -9.33
CA ILE A 53 -5.29 0.29 -8.38
C ILE A 53 -6.50 -0.25 -7.63
N THR A 54 -6.54 -0.08 -6.31
CA THR A 54 -7.64 -0.51 -5.46
C THR A 54 -8.34 0.68 -4.80
N SER A 55 -9.55 0.48 -4.27
CA SER A 55 -10.26 1.48 -3.47
C SER A 55 -9.86 1.47 -1.99
N LEU A 56 -8.88 0.66 -1.59
CA LEU A 56 -8.43 0.58 -0.20
C LEU A 56 -7.62 1.82 0.16
N PRO A 57 -7.92 2.49 1.29
CA PRO A 57 -7.08 3.58 1.77
C PRO A 57 -5.70 3.05 2.17
N ALA A 58 -4.68 3.87 1.97
CA ALA A 58 -3.30 3.52 2.23
C ALA A 58 -2.52 4.71 2.78
N LEU A 59 -1.54 4.40 3.64
CA LEU A 59 -0.57 5.36 4.14
C LEU A 59 0.72 5.22 3.35
N VAL A 60 1.30 6.36 2.97
CA VAL A 60 2.58 6.42 2.27
C VAL A 60 3.53 7.34 3.02
N ARG A 61 4.76 6.87 3.24
CA ARG A 61 5.85 7.71 3.72
C ARG A 61 6.38 8.51 2.54
N VAL A 62 6.39 9.84 2.65
CA VAL A 62 6.91 10.72 1.60
C VAL A 62 8.43 10.76 1.66
N ASP A 63 9.07 10.39 0.56
CA ASP A 63 10.53 10.37 0.42
C ASP A 63 11.04 11.57 -0.39
N GLY A 64 10.18 12.14 -1.25
CA GLY A 64 10.56 13.24 -2.14
C GLY A 64 9.36 13.94 -2.77
N VAL A 65 9.51 15.23 -3.05
CA VAL A 65 8.51 16.05 -3.75
C VAL A 65 9.16 16.68 -4.98
N ILE A 66 8.64 16.36 -6.15
CA ILE A 66 9.11 16.84 -7.44
C ILE A 66 8.24 18.00 -7.87
N VAL A 67 8.87 19.17 -8.01
CA VAL A 67 8.20 20.45 -8.34
C VAL A 67 8.70 21.06 -9.65
N ALA A 68 9.81 20.56 -10.20
CA ALA A 68 10.39 21.09 -11.43
C ALA A 68 9.44 20.82 -12.62
N GLU A 69 8.98 21.89 -13.27
CA GLU A 69 7.93 21.84 -14.31
C GLU A 69 8.20 20.80 -15.40
N ARG A 70 9.45 20.72 -15.89
CA ARG A 70 9.85 19.73 -16.88
C ARG A 70 9.59 18.30 -16.40
N GLN A 71 10.06 17.97 -15.19
CA GLN A 71 9.92 16.61 -14.64
C GLN A 71 8.45 16.30 -14.34
N VAL A 72 7.72 17.25 -13.75
CA VAL A 72 6.27 17.09 -13.52
C VAL A 72 5.55 16.80 -14.83
N ASN A 73 5.85 17.54 -15.89
CA ASN A 73 5.24 17.31 -17.20
C ASN A 73 5.61 15.94 -17.79
N GLU A 74 6.84 15.45 -17.60
CA GLU A 74 7.24 14.10 -18.04
C GLU A 74 6.35 13.01 -17.39
N PHE A 75 6.08 13.11 -16.08
CA PHE A 75 5.15 12.21 -15.38
C PHE A 75 3.70 12.35 -15.87
N LEU A 76 3.21 13.58 -16.07
CA LEU A 76 1.83 13.79 -16.54
C LEU A 76 1.64 13.28 -17.98
N GLN A 77 2.68 13.29 -18.80
CA GLN A 77 2.63 12.70 -20.14
C GLN A 77 2.70 11.17 -20.10
N SER A 78 3.43 10.57 -19.14
CA SER A 78 3.41 9.11 -18.97
C SER A 78 2.02 8.61 -18.56
N GLU A 79 1.31 9.32 -17.66
CA GLU A 79 -0.09 8.97 -17.31
C GLU A 79 -0.98 8.87 -18.56
N LYS A 80 -0.83 9.82 -19.49
CA LYS A 80 -1.62 9.86 -20.74
C LYS A 80 -1.24 8.74 -21.68
N LYS A 81 0.05 8.44 -21.78
CA LYS A 81 0.58 7.37 -22.63
C LYS A 81 0.15 5.99 -22.13
N ASP A 82 0.22 5.78 -20.83
CA ASP A 82 -0.02 4.48 -20.20
C ASP A 82 -1.49 4.28 -19.83
N HIS A 83 -2.34 5.29 -20.04
CA HIS A 83 -3.76 5.32 -19.68
C HIS A 83 -4.05 5.00 -18.21
N LEU A 84 -3.07 5.24 -17.33
CA LEU A 84 -3.14 4.96 -15.91
C LEU A 84 -2.79 6.23 -15.11
N PRO A 85 -3.72 6.77 -14.31
CA PRO A 85 -3.42 7.95 -13.50
C PRO A 85 -2.55 7.57 -12.31
N MET A 86 -1.59 8.44 -11.96
CA MET A 86 -1.01 8.43 -10.61
C MET A 86 -2.11 8.72 -9.60
N LEU A 87 -2.00 8.04 -8.47
CA LEU A 87 -2.95 8.21 -7.39
C LEU A 87 -2.85 9.59 -6.75
N PRO A 88 -3.98 10.20 -6.36
CA PRO A 88 -3.97 11.47 -5.66
C PRO A 88 -3.49 11.29 -4.22
N ILE A 89 -2.74 12.26 -3.71
CA ILE A 89 -2.64 12.46 -2.26
C ILE A 89 -3.95 13.10 -1.79
N VAL A 90 -4.60 12.47 -0.82
CA VAL A 90 -5.89 12.92 -0.27
C VAL A 90 -5.67 13.91 0.87
N ALA A 91 -4.72 13.61 1.76
CA ALA A 91 -4.36 14.45 2.89
C ALA A 91 -2.96 14.08 3.42
N ILE A 92 -2.30 15.00 4.12
CA ILE A 92 -1.24 14.68 5.07
C ILE A 92 -1.88 14.12 6.35
N TYR A 93 -1.32 13.04 6.89
CA TYR A 93 -1.78 12.39 8.11
C TYR A 93 -0.86 12.74 9.28
N ASP A 94 -1.21 13.81 9.99
CA ASP A 94 -0.40 14.39 11.07
C ASP A 94 -0.34 13.52 12.33
N ASP A 95 -1.38 12.72 12.59
CA ASP A 95 -1.49 11.86 13.78
C ASP A 95 -0.75 10.52 13.65
N PHE A 96 0.24 10.43 12.75
CA PHE A 96 0.99 9.21 12.55
C PHE A 96 1.91 8.92 13.75
N ASP A 97 1.60 7.84 14.48
CA ASP A 97 2.45 7.29 15.52
C ASP A 97 3.17 6.02 15.04
N PRO A 98 4.51 6.02 14.92
CA PRO A 98 5.29 4.84 14.57
C PRO A 98 5.07 3.63 15.50
N LEU A 99 4.72 3.86 16.78
CA LEU A 99 4.41 2.78 17.72
C LEU A 99 3.10 2.06 17.35
N VAL A 100 2.12 2.78 16.80
CA VAL A 100 0.89 2.19 16.27
C VAL A 100 1.20 1.33 15.05
N LEU A 101 2.09 1.77 14.16
CA LEU A 101 2.51 0.95 13.01
C LEU A 101 3.20 -0.34 13.49
N ASN A 102 4.10 -0.26 14.47
CA ASN A 102 4.74 -1.44 15.05
C ASN A 102 3.71 -2.42 15.62
N LYS A 103 2.66 -1.92 16.29
CA LYS A 103 1.57 -2.75 16.81
C LYS A 103 0.82 -3.46 15.67
N ILE A 104 0.51 -2.76 14.58
CA ILE A 104 -0.12 -3.36 13.38
C ILE A 104 0.76 -4.49 12.84
N MET A 105 2.08 -4.26 12.73
CA MET A 105 3.01 -5.27 12.25
C MET A 105 3.05 -6.51 13.14
N THR A 106 3.11 -6.33 14.47
CA THR A 106 3.07 -7.44 15.42
C THR A 106 1.75 -8.21 15.32
N SER A 107 0.61 -7.52 15.32
CA SER A 107 -0.70 -8.16 15.18
C SER A 107 -0.86 -8.91 13.86
N PHE A 108 -0.26 -8.42 12.77
CA PHE A 108 -0.28 -9.15 11.50
C PHE A 108 0.59 -10.41 11.52
N GLN A 109 1.72 -10.41 12.23
CA GLN A 109 2.53 -11.62 12.43
C GLN A 109 1.77 -12.67 13.24
N GLU A 110 1.06 -12.26 14.30
CA GLU A 110 0.19 -13.15 15.07
C GLU A 110 -0.92 -13.75 14.19
N LEU A 111 -1.61 -12.91 13.41
CA LEU A 111 -2.61 -13.36 12.43
C LEU A 111 -2.04 -14.40 11.44
N LYS A 112 -0.82 -14.19 10.94
CA LYS A 112 -0.16 -15.16 10.06
C LYS A 112 0.06 -16.52 10.75
N GLN A 113 0.40 -16.53 12.04
CA GLN A 113 0.56 -17.78 12.78
C GLN A 113 -0.78 -18.48 12.97
N ASP A 114 -1.84 -17.74 13.26
CA ASP A 114 -3.19 -18.29 13.38
C ASP A 114 -3.70 -18.89 12.07
N MET A 115 -3.51 -18.18 10.95
CA MET A 115 -3.83 -18.72 9.63
C MET A 115 -3.09 -20.03 9.35
N LYS A 116 -1.79 -20.11 9.65
CA LYS A 116 -1.01 -21.35 9.49
C LYS A 116 -1.51 -22.48 10.37
N ARG A 117 -1.88 -22.18 11.63
CA ARG A 117 -2.41 -23.17 12.58
C ARG A 117 -3.74 -23.72 12.11
N LEU A 118 -4.68 -22.86 11.69
CA LEU A 118 -5.99 -23.26 11.20
C LEU A 118 -5.91 -24.04 9.88
N ALA A 119 -5.04 -23.63 8.95
CA ALA A 119 -4.80 -24.37 7.72
C ALA A 119 -4.21 -25.78 8.00
N LYS A 120 -3.28 -25.90 8.96
CA LYS A 120 -2.76 -27.21 9.39
C LYS A 120 -3.84 -28.08 10.03
N LEU A 121 -4.77 -27.51 10.79
CA LEU A 121 -5.91 -28.25 11.35
C LEU A 121 -6.85 -28.78 10.26
N GLN A 122 -7.06 -28.02 9.17
CA GLN A 122 -7.79 -28.54 8.00
C GLN A 122 -7.04 -29.69 7.31
N VAL A 123 -5.73 -29.61 7.16
CA VAL A 123 -4.91 -30.71 6.59
C VAL A 123 -4.95 -31.96 7.49
N ILE A 124 -4.94 -31.79 8.82
CA ILE A 124 -5.06 -32.90 9.77
C ILE A 124 -6.49 -33.47 9.78
N GLN A 125 -7.53 -32.63 9.63
CA GLN A 125 -8.91 -33.12 9.45
C GLN A 125 -9.12 -33.84 8.11
N GLY A 126 -8.37 -33.52 7.07
CA GLY A 126 -8.32 -34.30 5.83
C GLY A 126 -7.65 -35.67 6.02
N ASN A 127 -6.58 -35.75 6.81
CA ASN A 127 -5.84 -37.00 7.06
C ASN A 127 -6.42 -37.91 8.15
N LEU A 128 -7.36 -37.42 8.97
CA LEU A 128 -7.92 -38.23 10.08
C LEU A 128 -9.01 -39.22 9.60
N PHE A 129 -9.58 -39.03 8.40
CA PHE A 129 -10.56 -39.94 7.80
C PHE A 129 -9.95 -40.88 6.73
N ASP A 130 -8.69 -40.69 6.33
CA ASP A 130 -8.00 -41.57 5.37
C ASP A 130 -7.44 -42.86 5.98
N PHE A 131 -7.69 -43.12 7.27
CA PHE A 131 -7.26 -44.35 7.96
C PHE A 131 -8.40 -45.33 8.29
N LEU A 132 -9.65 -45.03 7.93
CA LEU A 132 -10.77 -45.96 8.12
C LEU A 132 -11.12 -46.80 6.87
N ASP A 133 -10.49 -46.54 5.71
CA ASP A 133 -10.68 -47.34 4.48
C ASP A 133 -9.55 -48.37 4.24
N LYS A 134 -8.90 -48.83 5.32
CA LYS A 134 -7.98 -49.98 5.26
C LYS A 134 -8.30 -51.02 6.33
N GLU A 135 -9.53 -51.49 6.35
CA GLU A 135 -9.88 -52.80 6.89
C GLU A 135 -11.11 -53.30 6.14
N ASP A 136 -10.86 -53.97 5.01
CA ASP A 136 -11.59 -55.14 4.49
C ASP A 136 -11.40 -55.24 2.97
N SER A 137 -10.51 -56.15 2.55
CA SER A 137 -10.66 -57.10 1.45
C SER A 137 -9.29 -57.67 1.07
N LEU A 138 -8.98 -58.82 1.68
CA LEU A 138 -8.10 -59.85 1.11
C LEU A 138 -8.70 -60.38 -0.19
#